data_AF-A0A1V3LCU6-F1
#
_entry.id   AF-A0A1V3LCU6-F1
#
_cell.length_a   1.000
_cell.length_b   1.000
_cell.length_c   1.000
_cell.angle_alpha   90.00
_cell.angle_beta   90.00
_cell.angle_gamma   90.00
#
_symmetry.space_group_name_H-M   'P 1'
#
loop_
_entity.id
_entity.type
_entity.pdbx_description
1 polymer ?
#
loop_
_entity_poly.entity_id
_entity_poly.type
_entity_poly.pdbx_seq_one_letter_code
_entity_poly.pdbx_strand_id
1 'polypeptide(L)'
;MDEAKMDCRSQLETLGVKCGEMGLAITKHIAEGTTEIDGKTFKFWLAERLGRGIQIRREGKEEICLITYEAMLKMANAMGLFDENEEENHG
;
A
#
# COMPACT_ATOMS: atom_id res chain seq x y z
N MET A 1 17.15 10.11 15.32
CA MET A 1 16.52 10.22 13.98
C MET A 1 16.36 11.70 13.71
N ASP A 2 16.70 12.16 12.51
CA ASP A 2 16.61 13.58 12.14
C ASP A 2 15.12 14.01 12.14
N GLU A 3 14.81 15.15 12.76
CA GLU A 3 13.43 15.63 13.02
C GLU A 3 12.65 15.77 11.70
N ALA A 4 13.30 16.34 10.68
CA ALA A 4 12.73 16.46 9.34
C ALA A 4 12.38 15.10 8.69
N LYS A 5 13.13 14.05 9.01
CA LYS A 5 12.84 12.69 8.50
C LYS A 5 11.64 12.07 9.22
N MET A 6 11.42 12.41 10.49
CA MET A 6 10.24 11.95 11.23
C MET A 6 8.97 12.60 10.71
N ASP A 7 9.03 13.91 10.46
CA ASP A 7 7.90 14.68 9.95
C ASP A 7 7.47 14.19 8.57
N CYS A 8 8.44 13.99 7.67
CA CYS A 8 8.18 13.43 6.35
C CYS A 8 7.56 12.03 6.44
N ARG A 9 8.04 11.17 7.35
CA ARG A 9 7.47 9.85 7.58
C ARG A 9 6.02 9.94 8.04
N SER A 10 5.71 10.82 8.99
CA SER A 10 4.34 11.01 9.50
C SER A 10 3.37 11.49 8.42
N GLN A 11 3.82 12.40 7.54
CA GLN A 11 3.04 12.85 6.39
C GLN A 11 2.76 11.71 5.41
N LEU A 12 3.76 10.89 5.09
CA LEU A 12 3.59 9.72 4.22
C LEU A 12 2.62 8.69 4.81
N GLU A 13 2.71 8.43 6.12
CA GLU A 13 1.79 7.53 6.83
C GLU A 13 0.34 8.05 6.78
N THR A 14 0.15 9.37 6.89
CA THR A 14 -1.17 10.02 6.76
C THR A 14 -1.74 9.87 5.34
N LEU A 15 -0.89 9.89 4.32
CA LEU A 15 -1.27 9.60 2.93
C LEU A 15 -1.58 8.12 2.67
N GLY A 16 -1.32 7.24 3.64
CA GLY A 16 -1.58 5.80 3.55
C GLY A 16 -0.39 4.96 3.09
N VAL A 17 0.82 5.53 3.07
CA VAL A 17 2.06 4.77 2.91
C VAL A 17 2.29 3.93 4.17
N LYS A 18 2.71 2.69 3.98
CA LYS A 18 3.06 1.80 5.08
C LYS A 18 4.57 1.51 5.00
N CYS A 19 5.26 1.57 6.13
CA CYS A 19 6.68 1.25 6.25
C CYS A 19 6.90 0.23 7.36
N GLY A 20 7.66 -0.83 7.10
CA GLY A 20 8.05 -1.82 8.11
C GLY A 20 8.42 -3.17 7.51
N GLU A 21 8.73 -4.13 8.36
CA GLU A 21 8.89 -5.53 7.98
C GLU A 21 7.51 -6.08 7.56
N MET A 22 7.31 -6.21 6.25
CA MET A 22 6.07 -6.75 5.70
C MET A 22 6.40 -8.09 5.07
N GLY A 23 5.77 -9.16 5.57
CA GLY A 23 5.79 -10.45 4.88
C GLY A 23 5.33 -10.33 3.42
N LEU A 24 5.69 -11.32 2.60
CA LEU A 24 5.31 -11.42 1.19
C LEU A 24 3.81 -11.18 1.00
N ALA A 25 3.46 -9.96 0.58
CA ALA A 25 2.10 -9.47 0.38
C ALA A 25 1.23 -9.62 1.64
N ILE A 26 1.11 -8.54 2.41
CA ILE A 26 0.29 -8.50 3.62
C ILE A 26 -1.09 -9.11 3.36
N THR A 27 -1.25 -10.38 3.74
CA THR A 27 -2.50 -11.11 3.76
C THR A 27 -2.82 -11.30 5.22
N LYS A 28 -3.75 -10.51 5.75
CA LYS A 28 -4.32 -10.85 7.05
C LYS A 28 -5.09 -12.13 6.85
N HIS A 29 -4.57 -13.21 7.43
CA HIS A 29 -5.24 -14.49 7.42
C HIS A 29 -6.63 -14.34 8.07
N ILE A 30 -7.67 -14.82 7.38
CA ILE A 30 -9.04 -14.83 7.91
C ILE A 30 -9.40 -16.26 8.32
N ALA A 31 -9.25 -17.23 7.40
CA ALA A 31 -9.57 -18.62 7.66
C ALA A 31 -8.87 -19.54 6.65
N GLU A 32 -8.60 -20.77 7.06
CA GLU A 32 -8.19 -21.84 6.17
C GLU A 32 -8.88 -23.13 6.60
N GLY A 33 -9.07 -24.04 5.66
CA GLY A 33 -9.74 -25.28 5.97
C GLY A 33 -9.84 -26.22 4.78
N THR A 34 -10.43 -27.37 5.05
CA THR A 34 -10.68 -28.41 4.07
C THR A 34 -12.15 -28.78 4.07
N THR A 35 -12.73 -28.98 2.89
CA THR A 35 -14.09 -29.50 2.73
C THR A 35 -14.08 -30.69 1.77
N GLU A 36 -15.11 -31.53 1.82
CA GLU A 36 -15.25 -32.69 0.95
C GLU A 36 -16.54 -32.58 0.15
N ILE A 37 -16.42 -32.65 -1.18
CA ILE A 37 -17.56 -32.60 -2.11
C ILE A 37 -17.37 -33.75 -3.10
N ASP A 38 -18.35 -34.63 -3.21
CA ASP A 38 -18.33 -35.82 -4.08
C ASP A 38 -17.07 -36.70 -3.90
N GLY A 39 -16.65 -36.91 -2.65
CA GLY A 39 -15.46 -37.71 -2.30
C GLY A 39 -14.12 -37.06 -2.69
N LYS A 40 -14.12 -35.77 -3.03
CA LYS A 40 -12.91 -34.99 -3.31
C LYS A 40 -12.67 -33.97 -2.21
N THR A 41 -11.46 -33.95 -1.67
CA THR A 41 -11.04 -32.96 -0.68
C THR A 41 -10.58 -31.68 -1.37
N PHE A 42 -11.20 -30.57 -1.01
CA PHE A 42 -10.82 -29.23 -1.42
C PHE A 42 -10.20 -28.50 -0.24
N LYS A 43 -9.09 -27.79 -0.50
CA LYS A 43 -8.48 -26.87 0.47
C LYS A 43 -8.86 -25.46 0.08
N PHE A 44 -9.26 -24.66 1.06
CA PHE A 44 -9.48 -23.23 0.86
C PHE A 44 -8.61 -22.42 1.81
N TRP A 45 -8.21 -21.26 1.33
CA TRP A 45 -7.49 -20.26 2.10
C TRP A 45 -8.13 -18.91 1.84
N LEU A 46 -8.56 -18.26 2.91
CA LEU A 46 -9.20 -16.96 2.91
C LEU A 46 -8.30 -15.98 3.64
N ALA A 47 -7.90 -14.94 2.93
CA ALA A 47 -7.12 -13.87 3.51
C ALA A 47 -7.55 -12.51 2.94
N GLU A 48 -7.49 -11.50 3.79
CA GLU A 48 -7.61 -10.09 3.41
C GLU A 48 -6.27 -9.62 2.88
N ARG A 49 -6.20 -9.30 1.58
CA ARG A 49 -5.04 -8.62 1.01
C ARG A 49 -5.06 -7.16 1.46
N LEU A 50 -4.20 -6.82 2.40
CA LEU A 50 -3.98 -5.46 2.91
C LEU A 50 -3.17 -4.64 1.89
N GLY A 51 -3.79 -4.42 0.73
CA GLY A 51 -3.36 -3.44 -0.28
C GLY A 51 -2.71 -4.04 -1.53
N ARG A 52 -3.12 -3.52 -2.69
CA ARG A 52 -2.33 -3.56 -3.94
C ARG A 52 -1.57 -2.23 -4.06
N GLY A 53 -0.35 -2.26 -4.55
CA GLY A 53 0.49 -1.07 -4.63
C GLY A 53 1.92 -1.34 -5.06
N ILE A 54 2.73 -0.28 -5.05
CA ILE A 54 4.16 -0.32 -5.35
C ILE A 54 4.90 -0.67 -4.06
N GLN A 55 5.73 -1.72 -4.12
CA GLN A 55 6.64 -2.07 -3.03
C GLN A 55 8.05 -1.63 -3.38
N ILE A 56 8.63 -0.79 -2.53
CA ILE A 56 10.02 -0.38 -2.61
C ILE A 56 10.79 -1.12 -1.53
N ARG A 57 11.84 -1.84 -1.95
CA ARG A 57 12.73 -2.61 -1.07
C ARG A 57 14.17 -2.18 -1.34
N ARG A 58 14.98 -2.14 -0.28
CA ARG A 58 16.44 -2.03 -0.41
C ARG A 58 17.03 -3.42 -0.46
N GLU A 59 18.02 -3.63 -1.32
CA GLU A 59 18.73 -4.91 -1.41
C GLU A 59 19.35 -5.27 -0.05
N GLY A 60 19.17 -6.53 0.37
CA GLY A 60 19.66 -7.02 1.66
C GLY A 60 18.96 -6.47 2.90
N LYS A 61 17.79 -5.82 2.77
CA LYS A 61 16.98 -5.33 3.90
C LYS A 61 15.58 -5.95 3.88
N GLU A 62 15.07 -6.27 5.06
CA GLU A 62 13.71 -6.83 5.25
C GLU A 62 12.62 -5.76 5.28
N GLU A 63 12.99 -4.49 5.51
CA GLU A 63 12.06 -3.36 5.50
C GLU A 63 11.50 -3.10 4.10
N ILE A 64 10.18 -2.95 4.05
CA ILE A 64 9.43 -2.63 2.84
C ILE A 64 8.71 -1.30 3.05
N CYS A 65 8.74 -0.45 2.02
CA CYS A 65 7.82 0.67 1.87
C CYS A 65 6.73 0.28 0.86
N LEU A 66 5.48 0.20 1.32
CA LEU A 66 4.32 -0.06 0.48
C LEU A 66 3.57 1.25 0.24
N ILE A 67 3.52 1.65 -1.03
CA ILE A 67 2.72 2.77 -1.51
C ILE A 67 1.47 2.16 -2.15
N THR A 68 0.33 2.25 -1.48
CA THR A 68 -0.95 1.77 -2.03
C THR A 68 -1.37 2.65 -3.22
N TYR A 69 -2.18 2.13 -4.15
CA TYR A 69 -2.69 2.95 -5.25
C TYR A 69 -3.53 4.14 -4.76
N GLU A 70 -4.26 3.97 -3.66
CA GLU A 70 -4.96 5.07 -3.00
C GLU A 70 -3.99 6.13 -2.48
N ALA A 71 -2.89 5.73 -1.85
CA ALA A 71 -1.85 6.64 -1.41
C ALA A 71 -1.22 7.37 -2.60
N MET A 72 -1.00 6.69 -3.74
CA MET A 72 -0.52 7.35 -4.96
C MET A 72 -1.48 8.44 -5.44
N LEU A 73 -2.80 8.18 -5.43
CA LEU A 73 -3.79 9.18 -5.81
C LEU A 73 -3.78 10.38 -4.86
N LYS A 74 -3.72 10.12 -3.54
CA LYS A 74 -3.62 11.19 -2.53
C LYS A 74 -2.35 12.01 -2.67
N MET A 75 -1.22 11.37 -2.97
CA MET A 75 0.05 12.06 -3.27
C MET A 75 -0.09 12.93 -4.52
N ALA A 76 -0.63 12.38 -5.61
CA ALA A 76 -0.80 13.12 -6.86
C ALA A 76 -1.69 14.36 -6.66
N ASN A 77 -2.78 14.22 -5.89
CA ASN A 77 -3.63 15.35 -5.52
C ASN A 77 -2.90 16.37 -4.64
N ALA A 78 -2.15 15.92 -3.63
CA ALA A 78 -1.38 16.81 -2.76
C ALA A 78 -0.25 17.56 -3.50
N MET A 79 0.25 17.00 -4.60
CA MET A 79 1.24 17.62 -5.48
C MET A 79 0.60 18.55 -6.53
N GLY A 80 -0.73 18.70 -6.54
CA GLY A 80 -1.45 19.51 -7.51
C GLY A 80 -1.42 18.95 -8.94
N LEU A 81 -1.14 17.65 -9.12
CA LEU A 81 -1.09 17.04 -10.47
C LEU A 81 -2.47 17.01 -11.17
N PHE A 82 -3.54 17.21 -10.40
CA PHE A 82 -4.90 17.31 -10.91
C PHE A 82 -5.47 18.72 -10.75
N ASP A 83 -4.67 19.68 -10.26
CA ASP A 83 -5.10 21.05 -10.22
C ASP A 83 -5.23 21.50 -11.68
N GLU A 84 -6.41 22.00 -12.04
CA GLU A 84 -6.57 22.60 -13.35
C GLU A 84 -5.62 23.79 -13.41
N ASN A 85 -4.66 23.76 -14.35
CA ASN A 85 -3.92 24.95 -14.68
C ASN A 85 -4.96 25.96 -15.16
N GLU A 86 -5.29 26.94 -14.33
CA GLU A 86 -5.76 28.23 -14.80
C GLU A 86 -4.60 28.90 -15.55
N GLU A 87 -4.15 28.32 -16.66
CA GLU A 87 -3.44 29.07 -17.69
C GLU A 87 -4.47 29.98 -18.35
N GLU A 88 -4.70 31.10 -17.65
CA GLU A 88 -4.87 32.45 -18.18
C GLU A 88 -5.54 32.52 -19.57
N ASN A 89 -6.88 32.51 -19.56
CA ASN A 89 -7.64 33.29 -20.53
C ASN A 89 -7.30 34.79 -20.32
N HIS A 90 -6.19 35.25 -20.90
CA HIS A 90 -5.86 36.66 -21.00
C HIS A 90 -5.58 37.03 -22.46
N GLY A 91 -6.63 37.47 -23.16
CA GLY A 91 -6.54 38.31 -24.36
C GLY A 91 -7.22 37.78 -25.59
#